data_AF-A0A971GZQ3-F1
#
_entry.id   AF-A0A971GZQ3-F1
#
_cell.length_a   1.000
_cell.length_b   1.000
_cell.length_c   1.000
_cell.angle_alpha   90.00
_cell.angle_beta   90.00
_cell.angle_gamma   90.00
#
_symmetry.space_group_name_H-M   'P 1'
#
loop_
_entity.id
_entity.type
_entity.pdbx_description
1 polymer ?
#
loop_
_entity_poly.entity_id
_entity_poly.type
_entity_poly.pdbx_seq_one_letter_code
_entity_poly.pdbx_strand_id
1 'polypeptide(L)'
;MIAIEGKIFNIQKYSIHDGPGIRNTVFMMGCPLSCWWGHNPESQSLEEKLMIFPNRCIGCMACIKACKQGAIREVNGMVVTDKGKCINCGNCTHVCYPGAREMSGEIMSVEEVVKEVLKDRDFFEESEGGVTFSG
;
A
#
# COMPACT_ATOMS: atom_id res chain seq x y z
N MET A 1 -7.41 -26.39 5.11
CA MET A 1 -7.32 -25.77 3.78
C MET A 1 -6.20 -24.74 3.85
N ILE A 2 -5.31 -24.70 2.85
CA ILE A 2 -4.35 -23.60 2.72
C ILE A 2 -5.17 -22.39 2.26
N ALA A 3 -5.04 -21.26 2.96
CA ALA A 3 -5.69 -20.01 2.54
C ALA A 3 -5.07 -19.56 1.21
N ILE A 4 -5.92 -19.14 0.27
CA ILE A 4 -5.44 -18.60 -1.01
C ILE A 4 -5.06 -17.13 -0.75
N GLU A 5 -3.83 -16.77 -1.07
CA GLU A 5 -3.25 -15.44 -0.78
C GLU A 5 -2.72 -14.77 -2.04
N GLY A 6 -2.67 -13.43 -2.01
CA GLY A 6 -2.10 -12.60 -3.06
C GLY A 6 -1.45 -11.33 -2.50
N LYS A 7 -0.60 -10.69 -3.31
CA LYS A 7 0.04 -9.40 -2.96
C LYS A 7 -0.79 -8.25 -3.48
N ILE A 8 -1.33 -7.46 -2.57
CA ILE A 8 -2.21 -6.32 -2.84
C ILE A 8 -1.45 -5.05 -2.48
N PHE A 9 -1.30 -4.11 -3.41
CA PHE A 9 -0.65 -2.82 -3.11
C PHE A 9 -1.61 -1.71 -2.73
N ASN A 10 -2.88 -1.82 -3.14
CA ASN A 10 -3.89 -0.85 -2.77
C ASN A 10 -5.30 -1.45 -2.92
N ILE A 11 -6.22 -1.03 -2.08
CA ILE A 11 -7.66 -1.19 -2.29
C ILE A 11 -8.22 0.23 -2.33
N GLN A 12 -8.36 0.76 -3.54
CA GLN A 12 -8.88 2.11 -3.75
C GLN A 12 -10.40 2.09 -3.67
N LYS A 13 -10.95 2.88 -2.76
CA LYS A 13 -12.41 3.04 -2.62
C LYS A 13 -12.91 4.17 -3.50
N TYR A 14 -14.21 4.12 -3.83
CA TYR A 14 -14.90 5.18 -4.56
C TYR A 14 -14.32 5.47 -5.96
N SER A 15 -13.89 4.42 -6.66
CA SER A 15 -13.48 4.48 -8.06
C SER A 15 -14.69 4.58 -8.98
N ILE A 16 -14.81 5.71 -9.70
CA ILE A 16 -15.89 5.97 -10.66
C ILE A 16 -15.44 5.86 -12.13
N HIS A 17 -14.14 5.64 -12.36
CA HIS A 17 -13.54 5.53 -13.69
C HIS A 17 -13.20 4.09 -14.08
N ASP A 18 -13.22 3.17 -13.12
CA ASP A 18 -12.80 1.77 -13.28
C ASP A 18 -13.97 0.83 -13.61
N GLY A 19 -15.08 1.37 -14.11
CA GLY A 19 -16.30 0.65 -14.50
C GLY A 19 -17.57 1.43 -14.14
N PRO A 20 -18.76 0.84 -14.38
CA PRO A 20 -20.04 1.42 -13.98
C PRO A 20 -20.20 1.52 -12.46
N GLY A 21 -20.94 2.54 -12.01
CA GLY A 21 -21.26 2.79 -10.60
C GLY A 21 -20.06 3.19 -9.74
N ILE A 22 -20.26 3.18 -8.43
CA ILE A 22 -19.21 3.38 -7.43
C ILE A 22 -18.52 2.05 -7.19
N ARG A 23 -17.19 2.01 -7.33
CA ARG A 23 -16.43 0.77 -7.24
C ARG A 23 -15.31 0.83 -6.22
N ASN A 24 -14.91 -0.34 -5.74
CA ASN A 24 -13.60 -0.53 -5.14
C ASN A 24 -12.67 -1.17 -6.18
N THR A 25 -11.50 -0.59 -6.40
CA THR A 25 -10.47 -1.17 -7.25
C THR A 25 -9.41 -1.84 -6.39
N VAL A 26 -9.33 -3.16 -6.47
CA VAL A 26 -8.31 -3.99 -5.82
C VAL A 26 -7.11 -4.09 -6.74
N PHE A 27 -6.00 -3.49 -6.33
CA PHE A 27 -4.78 -3.44 -7.10
C PHE A 27 -3.78 -4.51 -6.64
N MET A 28 -3.40 -5.39 -7.56
CA MET A 28 -2.49 -6.51 -7.34
C MET A 28 -1.07 -6.16 -7.79
N MET A 29 -0.08 -6.77 -7.16
CA MET A 29 1.31 -6.72 -7.60
C MET A 29 1.62 -7.83 -8.63
N GLY A 30 2.66 -7.62 -9.43
CA GLY A 30 3.09 -8.51 -10.50
C GLY A 30 2.60 -8.14 -11.90
N CYS A 31 2.32 -6.86 -12.18
CA CYS A 31 1.92 -6.42 -13.51
C CYS A 31 2.99 -6.81 -14.55
N PRO A 32 2.67 -7.61 -15.58
CA PRO A 32 3.65 -8.08 -16.55
C PRO A 32 4.00 -7.01 -17.60
N LEU A 33 3.34 -5.85 -17.56
CA LEU A 33 3.52 -4.77 -18.53
C LEU A 33 4.61 -3.78 -18.07
N SER A 34 5.36 -3.26 -19.03
CA SER A 34 6.47 -2.31 -18.81
C SER A 34 6.20 -0.95 -19.47
N CYS A 35 4.96 -0.45 -19.32
CA CYS A 35 4.50 0.80 -19.92
C CYS A 35 5.40 1.99 -19.55
N TRP A 36 5.77 2.82 -20.54
CA TRP A 36 6.61 4.01 -20.31
C TRP A 36 5.98 5.04 -19.38
N TRP A 37 4.66 5.13 -19.36
CA TRP A 37 3.88 6.02 -18.50
C TRP A 37 2.87 5.23 -17.67
N GLY A 38 3.32 4.13 -17.06
CA GLY A 38 2.51 3.38 -16.11
C GLY A 38 2.11 4.26 -14.92
N HIS A 39 0.83 4.25 -14.56
CA HIS A 39 0.32 4.99 -13.41
C HIS A 39 0.76 4.36 -12.07
N ASN A 40 1.07 3.06 -12.08
CA ASN A 40 1.40 2.26 -10.90
C ASN A 40 2.69 1.44 -11.10
N PRO A 41 3.87 2.08 -11.29
CA PRO A 41 5.13 1.36 -11.46
C PRO A 41 5.49 0.44 -10.27
N GLU A 42 4.95 0.70 -9.08
CA GLU A 42 5.05 -0.15 -7.90
C GLU A 42 4.43 -1.54 -8.09
N SER A 43 3.45 -1.69 -8.99
CA SER A 43 2.79 -2.96 -9.25
C SER A 43 3.66 -3.94 -10.05
N GLN A 44 4.73 -3.50 -10.72
CA GLN A 44 5.51 -4.35 -11.62
C GLN A 44 6.35 -5.40 -10.89
N SER A 45 6.83 -5.07 -9.69
CA SER A 45 7.64 -5.99 -8.89
C SER A 45 6.77 -6.77 -7.94
N LEU A 46 7.09 -8.06 -7.73
CA LEU A 46 6.53 -8.82 -6.61
C LEU A 46 7.28 -8.54 -5.29
N GLU A 47 8.39 -7.81 -5.33
CA GLU A 47 9.12 -7.41 -4.12
C GLU A 47 8.42 -6.22 -3.48
N GLU A 48 8.01 -6.38 -2.22
CA GLU A 48 7.49 -5.29 -1.40
C GLU A 48 8.61 -4.29 -1.12
N LYS A 49 8.36 -3.00 -1.29
CA LYS A 49 9.36 -1.94 -1.07
C LYS A 49 8.83 -0.91 -0.09
N LEU A 50 9.71 -0.44 0.79
CA LEU A 50 9.42 0.68 1.67
C LEU A 50 9.29 1.95 0.84
N MET A 51 8.07 2.47 0.79
CA MET A 51 7.70 3.76 0.22
C MET A 51 7.87 4.85 1.29
N ILE A 52 8.47 5.97 0.91
CA ILE A 52 8.66 7.12 1.81
C ILE A 52 8.02 8.35 1.17
N PHE A 53 7.12 8.98 1.90
CA PHE A 53 6.42 10.20 1.52
C PHE A 53 6.82 11.34 2.49
N PRO A 54 7.92 12.05 2.22
CA PRO A 54 8.46 13.04 3.15
C PRO A 54 7.46 14.14 3.50
N ASN A 55 6.60 14.52 2.56
CA ASN A 55 5.56 15.52 2.72
C ASN A 55 4.45 15.12 3.73
N ARG A 56 4.31 13.83 4.04
CA ARG A 56 3.39 13.34 5.09
C ARG A 56 4.05 13.28 6.47
N CYS A 57 5.37 13.46 6.57
CA CYS A 57 6.08 13.30 7.83
C CYS A 57 5.81 14.47 8.78
N ILE A 58 5.45 14.16 10.03
CA ILE A 58 5.18 15.16 11.08
C ILE A 58 6.32 15.31 12.09
N GLY A 59 7.48 14.68 11.86
CA GLY A 59 8.62 14.78 12.77
C GLY A 59 8.38 14.20 14.18
N CYS A 60 7.64 13.10 14.32
CA CYS A 60 7.39 12.47 15.63
C CYS A 60 8.50 11.50 16.09
N MET A 61 9.46 11.18 15.22
CA MET A 61 10.63 10.32 15.49
C MET A 61 10.31 8.87 15.91
N ALA A 62 9.04 8.44 15.93
CA ALA A 62 8.64 7.08 16.33
C ALA A 62 9.34 5.98 15.53
N CYS A 63 9.49 6.19 14.22
CA CYS A 63 10.16 5.26 13.31
C CYS A 63 11.66 5.05 13.62
N ILE A 64 12.34 6.02 14.25
CA ILE A 64 13.75 5.88 14.66
C ILE A 64 13.85 4.76 15.70
N LYS A 65 12.97 4.78 16.72
CA LYS A 65 12.95 3.76 17.78
C LYS A 65 12.55 2.37 17.26
N ALA A 66 11.68 2.31 16.24
CA ALA A 66 11.26 1.05 15.64
C ALA A 66 12.35 0.39 14.77
N CYS A 67 13.34 1.16 14.28
CA CYS A 67 14.36 0.65 13.37
C CYS A 67 15.52 -0.03 14.11
N LYS A 68 15.45 -1.36 14.24
CA LYS A 68 16.53 -2.17 14.83
C LYS A 68 17.86 -2.11 14.08
N GLN A 69 17.85 -1.74 12.80
CA GLN A 69 19.06 -1.60 11.98
C GLN A 69 19.79 -0.27 12.19
N GLY A 70 19.22 0.69 12.93
CA GLY A 70 19.77 2.04 13.03
C GLY A 70 19.85 2.76 11.68
N ALA A 71 18.97 2.40 10.75
CA ALA A 71 18.93 2.97 9.40
C ALA A 71 18.18 4.30 9.33
N ILE A 72 17.51 4.72 10.39
CA ILE A 72 16.66 5.90 10.41
C ILE A 72 17.23 6.92 11.40
N ARG A 73 17.40 8.17 10.96
CA ARG A 73 17.91 9.27 11.78
C ARG A 73 17.15 10.57 11.55
N GLU A 74 17.27 11.47 12.51
CA GLU A 74 16.73 12.83 12.41
C GLU A 74 17.76 13.76 11.75
N VAL A 75 17.27 14.68 10.92
CA VAL A 75 18.00 15.77 10.26
C VAL A 75 17.06 16.97 10.11
N ASN A 76 17.31 18.07 10.81
CA ASN A 76 16.56 19.33 10.71
C ASN A 76 15.03 19.15 10.93
N GLY A 77 14.65 18.37 11.93
CA GLY A 77 13.26 18.04 12.26
C GLY A 77 12.61 16.99 11.35
N MET A 78 13.31 16.56 10.29
CA MET A 78 12.83 15.56 9.34
C MET A 78 13.55 14.24 9.53
N VAL A 79 12.88 13.16 9.14
CA VAL A 79 13.45 11.81 9.26
C VAL A 79 14.04 11.38 7.92
N VAL A 80 15.30 10.93 7.94
CA VAL A 80 16.03 10.41 6.78
C VAL A 80 16.35 8.94 6.98
N THR A 81 16.22 8.15 5.91
CA THR A 81 16.58 6.73 5.89
C THR A 81 17.89 6.52 5.14
N ASP A 82 18.86 5.90 5.80
CA ASP A 82 20.08 5.38 5.19
C ASP A 82 19.76 4.07 4.46
N LYS A 83 19.76 4.12 3.12
CA LYS A 83 19.47 2.96 2.27
C LYS A 83 20.52 1.87 2.37
N GLY A 84 21.76 2.17 2.76
CA GLY A 84 22.81 1.17 2.92
C GLY A 84 22.62 0.29 4.16
N LYS A 85 21.87 0.78 5.15
CA LYS A 85 21.56 0.04 6.40
C LYS A 85 20.14 -0.53 6.41
N CYS A 86 19.23 0.03 5.61
CA CYS A 86 17.84 -0.41 5.58
C CYS A 86 17.74 -1.77 4.89
N ILE A 87 17.21 -2.77 5.60
CA ILE A 87 16.94 -4.10 5.05
C ILE A 87 15.50 -4.27 4.54
N ASN A 88 14.76 -3.18 4.39
CA ASN A 88 13.39 -3.19 3.86
C ASN A 88 12.38 -4.04 4.68
N CYS A 89 12.55 -4.13 6.01
CA CYS A 89 11.73 -5.01 6.85
C CYS A 89 10.34 -4.48 7.25
N GLY A 90 9.96 -3.28 6.82
CA GLY A 90 8.63 -2.73 7.10
C GLY A 90 8.36 -2.26 8.55
N ASN A 91 9.11 -2.66 9.58
CA ASN A 91 8.81 -2.33 10.99
C ASN A 91 8.50 -0.84 11.29
N CYS A 92 9.09 0.08 10.53
CA CYS A 92 8.85 1.52 10.69
C CYS A 92 7.47 1.99 10.19
N THR A 93 6.78 1.23 9.35
CA THR A 93 5.45 1.55 8.81
C THR A 93 4.38 1.38 9.88
N HIS A 94 4.46 0.33 10.71
CA HIS A 94 3.49 0.05 11.79
C HIS A 94 3.40 1.14 12.86
N VAL A 95 4.41 2.00 12.97
CA VAL A 95 4.44 3.13 13.93
C VAL A 95 4.25 4.49 13.24
N CYS A 96 4.07 4.51 11.91
CA CYS A 96 3.95 5.73 11.14
C CYS A 96 2.50 6.16 10.97
N TYR A 97 1.94 6.80 12.00
CA TYR A 97 0.57 7.31 11.98
C TYR A 97 0.18 8.13 10.74
N PRO A 98 1.00 9.09 10.24
CA PRO A 98 0.58 9.90 9.09
C PRO A 98 0.79 9.22 7.72
N GLY A 99 1.19 7.94 7.67
CA GLY A 99 1.44 7.26 6.39
C GLY A 99 2.62 7.82 5.60
N ALA A 100 3.62 8.39 6.29
CA ALA A 100 4.85 8.86 5.64
C ALA A 100 5.79 7.70 5.25
N ARG A 101 5.52 6.50 5.76
CA ARG A 101 6.28 5.27 5.53
C ARG A 101 5.26 4.14 5.37
N GLU A 102 5.22 3.55 4.19
CA GLU A 102 4.26 2.49 3.84
C GLU A 102 5.00 1.39 3.07
N MET A 103 4.52 0.15 3.14
CA MET A 103 4.99 -0.88 2.23
C MET A 103 4.25 -0.74 0.91
N SER A 104 4.92 -0.97 -0.21
CA SER A 104 4.31 -0.95 -1.54
C SER A 104 3.34 -2.11 -1.79
N GLY A 105 3.02 -2.91 -0.78
CA GLY A 105 2.26 -4.13 -0.89
C GLY A 105 2.15 -4.88 0.43
N GLU A 106 1.05 -5.59 0.58
CA GLU A 106 0.78 -6.50 1.69
C GLU A 106 0.26 -7.83 1.16
N ILE A 107 0.60 -8.93 1.83
CA ILE A 107 0.00 -10.23 1.57
C ILE A 107 -1.37 -10.26 2.23
N MET A 108 -2.40 -10.53 1.44
CA MET A 108 -3.78 -10.68 1.91
C MET A 108 -4.36 -12.00 1.41
N SER A 109 -5.12 -12.66 2.28
CA SER A 109 -5.99 -13.77 1.90
C SER A 109 -7.20 -13.29 1.10
N VAL A 110 -7.79 -14.19 0.32
CA VAL A 110 -9.06 -13.91 -0.39
C VAL A 110 -10.14 -13.46 0.61
N GLU A 111 -10.20 -14.10 1.77
CA GLU A 111 -11.16 -13.77 2.82
C GLU A 111 -10.99 -12.35 3.37
N GLU A 112 -9.74 -11.91 3.54
CA GLU A 112 -9.43 -10.54 3.98
C GLU A 112 -9.79 -9.50 2.92
N VAL A 113 -9.49 -9.76 1.64
CA VAL A 113 -9.86 -8.87 0.54
C VAL A 113 -11.39 -8.75 0.44
N VAL A 114 -12.10 -9.89 0.46
CA VAL A 114 -13.57 -9.92 0.43
C VAL A 114 -14.16 -9.16 1.61
N LYS A 115 -13.63 -9.38 2.83
CA LYS A 115 -14.07 -8.68 4.03
C LYS A 115 -13.86 -7.16 3.92
N GLU A 116 -12.76 -6.71 3.32
CA GLU A 116 -12.49 -5.28 3.14
C GLU A 116 -13.44 -4.65 2.12
N VAL A 117 -13.62 -5.25 0.94
CA VAL A 117 -14.46 -4.66 -0.11
C VAL A 117 -15.95 -4.69 0.23
N LEU A 118 -16.41 -5.69 0.99
CA LEU A 118 -17.81 -5.80 1.40
C LEU A 118 -18.23 -4.73 2.43
N LYS A 119 -17.29 -3.97 3.00
CA LYS A 119 -17.63 -2.79 3.82
C LYS A 119 -18.38 -1.72 3.04
N ASP A 120 -18.21 -1.69 1.72
CA ASP A 120 -18.78 -0.68 0.84
C ASP A 120 -19.97 -1.23 0.00
N ARG A 121 -20.56 -2.34 0.45
CA ARG A 121 -21.64 -3.06 -0.24
C ARG A 121 -22.85 -2.18 -0.56
N ASP A 122 -23.28 -1.35 0.37
CA ASP A 122 -24.47 -0.47 0.19
C ASP A 122 -24.26 0.48 -1.01
N PHE A 123 -23.05 1.00 -1.19
CA PHE A 123 -22.72 1.83 -2.35
C PHE A 123 -22.79 1.05 -3.65
N PHE A 124 -22.36 -0.22 -3.66
CA PHE A 124 -22.43 -1.05 -4.86
C PHE A 124 -23.89 -1.32 -5.25
N GLU A 125 -24.76 -1.59 -4.27
CA GLU A 125 -26.18 -1.86 -4.49
C GLU A 125 -26.93 -0.61 -4.99
N GLU A 126 -26.66 0.59 -4.44
CA GLU A 126 -27.33 1.83 -4.85
C GLU A 126 -26.85 2.38 -6.20
N SER A 127 -25.57 2.19 -6.53
CA SER A 127 -24.95 2.79 -7.72
C SER A 127 -24.82 1.83 -8.91
N GLU A 128 -25.28 0.59 -8.77
CA GLU A 128 -25.01 -0.50 -9.73
C GLU A 128 -23.49 -0.71 -9.95
N GLY A 129 -22.74 -0.57 -8.87
CA GLY A 129 -21.29 -0.59 -8.82
C GLY A 129 -20.68 -1.96 -8.56
N GLY A 130 -19.54 -2.00 -7.85
CA GLY A 130 -18.93 -3.27 -7.43
C GLY A 130 -17.42 -3.23 -7.27
N VAL A 131 -16.76 -4.31 -7.66
CA VAL A 131 -15.31 -4.46 -7.51
C VAL A 131 -14.63 -4.56 -8.88
N THR A 132 -13.53 -3.84 -9.06
CA THR A 132 -12.62 -4.00 -10.20
C THR A 132 -11.30 -4.57 -9.69
N PHE A 133 -10.71 -5.50 -10.43
CA PHE A 133 -9.38 -6.02 -10.15
C PHE A 133 -8.42 -5.45 -11.19
N SER A 134 -7.34 -4.84 -10.72
CA SER A 134 -6.35 -4.14 -11.56
C SER A 134 -4.94 -4.38 -11.02
N GLY A 135 -3.93 -3.84 -11.69
CA GLY A 135 -2.51 -4.04 -11.35
C GLY A 135 -1.60 -3.86 -12.56
#